data_AF-A0A3R8JN72-F1
#
_entry.id   AF-A0A3R8JN72-F1
#
_cell.length_a   1.000
_cell.length_b   1.000
_cell.length_c   1.000
_cell.angle_alpha   90.00
_cell.angle_beta   90.00
_cell.angle_gamma   90.00
#
_symmetry.space_group_name_H-M   'P 1'
#
loop_
_entity.id
_entity.type
_entity.pdbx_description
1 polymer ?
#
loop_
_entity_poly.entity_id
_entity_poly.type
_entity_poly.pdbx_seq_one_letter_code
_entity_poly.pdbx_strand_id
1 'polypeptide(L)' 'MERQVYMASDIQRALGLGKTKTYDFLNQVYKQQGGNPPFRVIKVGSSVRVHKQSFDNWLNTAAN' A
#
# COMPACT_ATOMS: atom_id res chain seq x y z
N MET A 1 15.69 -8.88 11.76
CA MET A 1 14.48 -8.02 11.91
C MET A 1 13.91 -7.76 10.52
N GLU A 2 12.82 -8.43 10.16
CA GLU A 2 12.20 -8.26 8.84
C GLU A 2 11.49 -6.91 8.74
N ARG A 3 11.68 -6.19 7.63
CA ARG A 3 10.97 -4.95 7.35
C ARG A 3 9.46 -5.23 7.29
N GLN A 4 8.72 -4.71 8.27
CA GLN A 4 7.26 -4.84 8.38
C GLN A 4 6.50 -3.91 7.42
N VAL A 5 7.18 -3.32 6.43
CA VAL A 5 6.61 -2.38 5.49
C VAL A 5 7.08 -2.67 4.07
N TYR A 6 6.17 -2.60 3.12
CA TYR A 6 6.43 -2.56 1.69
C TYR A 6 6.73 -1.13 1.23
N MET A 7 7.64 -0.98 0.28
CA MET A 7 7.83 0.28 -0.43
C MET A 7 6.89 0.35 -1.64
N ALA A 8 6.73 1.54 -2.22
CA ALA A 8 5.97 1.71 -3.46
C ALA A 8 6.43 0.75 -4.57
N SER A 9 7.73 0.45 -4.67
CA SER A 9 8.28 -0.53 -5.61
C SER A 9 7.81 -1.97 -5.34
N ASP A 10 7.65 -2.36 -4.08
CA ASP A 10 7.17 -3.69 -3.71
C ASP A 10 5.68 -3.83 -4.04
N ILE A 11 4.89 -2.81 -3.73
CA ILE A 11 3.46 -2.75 -4.09
C ILE A 11 3.28 -2.75 -5.61
N GLN A 12 4.13 -2.04 -6.33
CA GLN A 12 4.14 -2.04 -7.80
C GLN A 12 4.33 -3.46 -8.35
N ARG A 13 5.28 -4.22 -7.79
CA ARG A 13 5.53 -5.62 -8.18
C ARG A 13 4.41 -6.55 -7.73
N ALA A 14 3.88 -6.37 -6.53
CA ALA A 14 2.80 -7.19 -5.98
C ALA A 14 1.49 -7.03 -6.76
N LEU A 15 1.17 -5.81 -7.19
CA LEU A 15 -0.04 -5.51 -7.96
C LEU A 15 0.18 -5.57 -9.48
N GLY A 16 1.43 -5.70 -9.95
CA GLY A 16 1.78 -5.65 -11.38
C GLY A 16 1.43 -4.32 -12.06
N LEU A 17 1.26 -3.24 -11.29
CA LEU A 17 0.84 -1.94 -11.80
C LEU A 17 2.02 -1.12 -12.33
N GLY A 18 1.75 -0.16 -13.21
CA GLY A 18 2.75 0.84 -13.58
C GLY A 18 3.06 1.79 -12.40
N LYS A 19 4.22 2.47 -12.44
CA LYS A 19 4.63 3.47 -11.42
C LYS A 19 3.50 4.43 -11.09
N THR A 20 2.96 5.11 -12.10
CA THR A 20 1.94 6.16 -11.93
C THR A 20 0.68 5.62 -11.26
N LYS A 21 0.16 4.48 -11.70
CA LYS A 21 -1.03 3.85 -11.10
C LYS A 21 -0.78 3.44 -9.64
N THR A 22 0.42 2.96 -9.33
CA THR A 22 0.78 2.57 -7.96
C THR A 22 0.79 3.78 -7.03
N TYR A 23 1.43 4.88 -7.44
CA TYR A 23 1.44 6.11 -6.62
C TYR A 23 0.05 6.72 -6.48
N ASP A 24 -0.76 6.72 -7.54
CA ASP A 24 -2.13 7.22 -7.51
C ASP A 24 -3.01 6.40 -6.54
N PHE A 25 -2.92 5.07 -6.64
CA PHE A 25 -3.60 4.14 -5.74
C PHE A 25 -3.19 4.35 -4.27
N LEU A 26 -1.89 4.42 -3.99
CA LEU A 26 -1.39 4.66 -2.64
C LEU A 26 -1.84 6.02 -2.08
N ASN A 27 -1.91 7.05 -2.93
CA ASN A 27 -2.40 8.37 -2.55
C ASN A 27 -3.90 8.35 -2.28
N GLN A 28 -4.68 7.61 -3.05
CA GLN A 28 -6.11 7.42 -2.82
C GLN A 28 -6.38 6.68 -1.52
N VAL A 29 -5.66 5.58 -1.25
CA VAL A 29 -5.77 4.85 0.02
C VAL A 29 -5.37 5.74 1.19
N TYR A 30 -4.31 6.54 1.04
CA TYR A 30 -3.91 7.52 2.05
C TYR A 30 -5.00 8.56 2.33
N LYS A 31 -5.65 9.11 1.30
CA LYS A 31 -6.80 10.03 1.45
C LYS A 31 -8.01 9.36 2.11
N GLN A 32 -8.23 8.06 1.85
CA GLN A 32 -9.31 7.28 2.43
C GLN A 32 -9.05 6.82 3.87
N GLN A 33 -7.87 7.11 4.45
CA GLN A 33 -7.56 6.75 5.84
C GLN A 33 -8.51 7.36 6.88
N GLY A 34 -9.20 8.46 6.56
CA GLY A 34 -10.18 9.07 7.45
C GLY A 34 -11.50 8.29 7.59
N GLY A 35 -11.73 7.27 6.75
CA GLY A 35 -12.91 6.40 6.83
C GLY A 35 -12.52 4.99 7.26
N ASN A 36 -12.35 4.11 6.27
CA ASN A 36 -11.94 2.72 6.49
C ASN A 36 -10.97 2.31 5.37
N PRO A 37 -9.67 2.62 5.50
CA PRO A 37 -8.72 2.33 4.44
C PRO A 37 -8.52 0.82 4.31
N PRO A 38 -8.36 0.30 3.08
CA PRO A 38 -8.07 -1.12 2.87
C PRO A 38 -6.79 -1.56 3.60
N PHE A 39 -5.78 -0.69 3.64
CA PHE A 39 -4.54 -0.93 4.38
C PHE A 39 -3.86 0.36 4.82
N ARG A 40 -2.96 0.25 5.81
CA ARG A 40 -2.24 1.41 6.36
C ARG A 40 -1.08 1.85 5.44
N VAL A 41 -1.17 3.08 4.95
CA VAL A 41 -0.15 3.75 4.13
C VAL A 41 0.53 4.84 4.97
N ILE A 42 1.85 4.86 4.97
CA ILE A 42 2.67 5.80 5.72
C ILE A 42 3.50 6.56 4.70
N LYS A 43 3.22 7.86 4.54
CA LYS A 43 4.02 8.74 3.70
C LYS A 43 5.07 9.43 4.57
N VAL A 44 6.35 9.21 4.26
CA VAL A 44 7.49 9.85 4.93
C VAL A 44 8.25 10.67 3.88
N GLY A 45 7.96 11.97 3.83
CA GLY A 45 8.48 12.86 2.80
C GLY A 45 8.06 12.44 1.38
N SER A 46 9.03 12.09 0.54
CA SER A 46 8.83 11.57 -0.82
C SER A 46 8.63 10.05 -0.87
N SER A 47 8.97 9.34 0.20
CA SER A 47 8.85 7.88 0.27
C SER A 47 7.48 7.46 0.77
N VAL A 48 6.84 6.54 0.06
CA VAL A 48 5.60 5.88 0.50
C VAL A 48 5.93 4.48 0.99
N ARG A 49 5.45 4.17 2.20
CA ARG A 49 5.57 2.88 2.85
C ARG A 49 4.19 2.34 3.15
N VAL A 50 4.01 1.04 3.06
CA VAL A 50 2.74 0.36 3.29
C VAL A 50 2.96 -0.72 4.34
N HIS A 51 2.10 -0.81 5.34
CA HIS A 51 2.23 -1.85 6.36
C HIS A 51 2.00 -3.24 5.73
N LYS A 52 3.02 -4.10 5.77
CA LYS A 52 3.04 -5.41 5.08
C LYS A 52 1.83 -6.24 5.45
N GLN A 53 1.65 -6.47 6.75
CA GLN A 53 0.55 -7.26 7.29
C GLN A 53 -0.84 -6.70 6.93
N SER A 54 -0.98 -5.38 6.88
CA SER A 54 -2.28 -4.76 6.56
C SER A 54 -2.60 -4.92 5.07
N PHE A 55 -1.58 -4.82 4.21
CA PHE A 55 -1.72 -5.03 2.77
C PHE A 55 -1.98 -6.50 2.43
N ASP A 56 -1.22 -7.43 3.03
CA ASP A 56 -1.40 -8.87 2.85
C ASP A 56 -2.82 -9.31 3.27
N ASN A 57 -3.31 -8.83 4.43
CA ASN A 57 -4.68 -9.10 4.86
C ASN A 57 -5.72 -8.58 3.86
N TRP A 58 -5.55 -7.35 3.35
CA TRP A 58 -6.45 -6.80 2.35
C TRP A 58 -6.41 -7.58 1.03
N LEU A 59 -5.22 -7.95 0.58
CA LEU A 59 -5.03 -8.72 -0.66
C LEU A 59 -5.68 -10.10 -0.55
N ASN A 60 -5.56 -10.73 0.62
CA ASN A 60 -6.21 -12.02 0.90
C ASN A 60 -7.73 -11.88 0.93
N THR A 61 -8.27 -10.83 1.56
CA THR A 61 -9.72 -10.56 1.57
C THR A 61 -10.27 -10.25 0.17
N ALA A 62 -9.51 -9.54 -0.69
CA ALA A 62 -9.93 -9.21 -2.05
C ALA A 62 -9.90 -10.41 -3.02
N ALA A 63 -9.19 -11.48 -2.67
CA ALA A 63 -9.08 -12.70 -3.48
C ALA A 63 -10.09 -13.80 -3.10
N ASN A 64 -11.00 -13.54 -2.15
CA ASN A 64 -12.08 -14.45 -1.73
C ASN A 64 -13.45 -13.97 -2.21
#